data_AF-A0A820S5E6-F1
#
_entry.id   AF-A0A820S5E6-F1
#
_cell.length_a   1.000
_cell.length_b   1.000
_cell.length_c   1.000
_cell.angle_alpha   90.00
_cell.angle_beta   90.00
_cell.angle_gamma   90.00
#
_symmetry.space_group_name_H-M   'P 1'
#
loop_
_entity.id
_entity.type
_entity.pdbx_description
1 polymer ?
#
loop_
_entity_poly.entity_id
_entity_poly.type
_entity_poly.pdbx_seq_one_letter_code
_entity_poly.pdbx_strand_id
1 'polypeptide(L)'
;MRILSPISPYNNTGRTTTNSTRDLIIQEFQRVVDLLNRVNTITTKDKANALKLVLELNNDFPNQTIQSLLQLTLSCENVNDLDEWIGWLKSRLAHFMNGMENECHLIIQTQSSIEYQSNNTEALYSIGFQLNQELISQKRNFTYFLDKLL
;
A
#
# COMPACT_ATOMS: atom_id res chain seq x y z
N MET A 1 -8.76 -7.11 -4.45
CA MET A 1 -8.71 -7.21 -5.94
C MET A 1 -8.87 -8.68 -6.34
N ARG A 2 -9.44 -9.02 -7.51
CA ARG A 2 -9.57 -10.43 -7.95
C ARG A 2 -8.78 -10.66 -9.24
N ILE A 3 -7.75 -11.48 -9.16
CA ILE A 3 -6.94 -11.92 -10.30
C ILE A 3 -6.96 -13.44 -10.25
N LEU A 4 -7.59 -14.09 -11.24
CA LEU A 4 -7.76 -15.54 -11.23
C LEU A 4 -6.62 -16.23 -11.98
N SER A 5 -6.10 -17.32 -11.43
CA SER A 5 -5.22 -18.21 -12.19
C SER A 5 -5.95 -18.73 -13.43
N PRO A 6 -5.29 -18.88 -14.58
CA PRO A 6 -5.95 -19.38 -15.79
C PRO A 6 -6.16 -20.91 -15.78
N ILE A 7 -5.52 -21.63 -14.85
CA ILE A 7 -5.54 -23.09 -14.75
C ILE A 7 -6.27 -23.52 -13.48
N SER A 8 -7.05 -24.60 -13.59
CA SER A 8 -7.78 -25.24 -12.49
C SER A 8 -6.82 -25.89 -11.47
N PRO A 9 -7.12 -25.80 -10.15
CA PRO A 9 -8.23 -25.06 -9.56
C PRO A 9 -8.02 -23.55 -9.66
N TYR A 10 -9.04 -22.83 -10.15
CA TYR A 10 -9.00 -21.38 -10.27
C TYR A 10 -8.80 -20.76 -8.88
N ASN A 11 -7.69 -20.06 -8.68
CA ASN A 11 -7.36 -19.43 -7.41
C ASN A 11 -7.23 -17.92 -7.59
N ASN A 12 -7.67 -17.14 -6.60
CA ASN A 12 -7.49 -15.71 -6.58
C ASN A 12 -6.09 -15.36 -6.07
N THR A 13 -5.18 -14.99 -6.98
CA THR A 13 -3.81 -14.59 -6.65
C THR A 13 -3.74 -13.20 -6.00
N GLY A 14 -4.76 -12.36 -6.17
CA GLY A 14 -4.89 -11.05 -5.52
C GLY A 14 -5.61 -11.06 -4.17
N ARG A 15 -5.76 -12.23 -3.52
CA ARG A 15 -6.57 -12.38 -2.30
C ARG A 15 -6.06 -11.62 -1.07
N THR A 16 -4.76 -11.31 -1.03
CA THR A 16 -4.12 -10.57 0.09
C THR A 16 -4.15 -9.06 -0.11
N THR A 17 -4.61 -8.57 -1.26
CA THR A 17 -4.70 -7.14 -1.55
C THR A 17 -5.79 -6.50 -0.69
N THR A 18 -5.37 -5.65 0.23
CA THR A 18 -6.26 -4.82 1.07
C THR A 18 -6.94 -3.73 0.23
N ASN A 19 -7.95 -3.04 0.78
CA ASN A 19 -8.64 -1.96 0.07
C ASN A 19 -7.70 -0.80 -0.23
N SER A 20 -6.90 -0.35 0.74
CA SER A 20 -5.94 0.75 0.51
C SER A 20 -4.89 0.36 -0.53
N THR A 21 -4.40 -0.89 -0.50
CA THR A 21 -3.47 -1.40 -1.51
C THR A 21 -4.12 -1.39 -2.90
N ARG A 22 -5.37 -1.82 -3.02
CA ARG A 22 -6.11 -1.78 -4.29
C ARG A 22 -6.26 -0.35 -4.80
N ASP A 23 -6.62 0.57 -3.92
CA ASP A 23 -6.90 1.95 -4.30
C ASP A 23 -5.60 2.66 -4.73
N LEU A 24 -4.47 2.38 -4.07
CA LEU A 24 -3.13 2.82 -4.51
C LEU A 24 -2.76 2.25 -5.90
N ILE A 25 -3.01 0.96 -6.15
CA ILE A 25 -2.76 0.35 -7.47
C ILE A 25 -3.56 1.07 -8.56
N ILE A 26 -4.83 1.38 -8.29
CA ILE A 26 -5.69 2.11 -9.24
C ILE A 26 -5.16 3.52 -9.49
N GLN A 27 -4.73 4.23 -8.43
CA GLN A 27 -4.16 5.56 -8.54
C GLN A 27 -2.88 5.56 -9.40
N GLU A 28 -1.97 4.62 -9.21
CA GLU A 28 -0.75 4.53 -10.02
C GLU A 28 -1.04 4.15 -11.47
N PHE A 29 -2.03 3.27 -11.74
CA PHE A 29 -2.48 3.03 -13.11
C PHE A 29 -3.02 4.30 -13.76
N GLN A 30 -3.82 5.10 -13.04
CA GLN A 30 -4.34 6.37 -13.55
C GLN A 30 -3.20 7.36 -13.83
N ARG A 31 -2.21 7.46 -12.93
CA ARG A 31 -1.01 8.30 -13.11
C ARG A 31 -0.26 7.96 -14.40
N VAL A 32 -0.10 6.67 -14.70
CA VAL A 32 0.51 6.22 -15.94
C VAL A 32 -0.34 6.57 -17.16
N VAL A 33 -1.65 6.34 -17.13
CA VAL A 33 -2.55 6.70 -18.23
C VAL A 33 -2.51 8.19 -18.52
N ASP A 34 -2.56 9.03 -17.48
CA ASP A 34 -2.50 10.49 -17.62
C ASP A 34 -1.16 10.95 -18.19
N LEU A 35 -0.05 10.31 -17.79
CA LEU A 35 1.27 10.58 -18.33
C LEU A 35 1.34 10.22 -19.82
N LEU A 36 0.85 9.04 -20.20
CA LEU A 36 0.83 8.59 -21.59
C LEU A 36 -0.08 9.45 -22.47
N ASN A 37 -1.18 10.00 -21.94
CA ASN A 37 -2.04 10.93 -22.67
C ASN A 37 -1.38 12.30 -22.90
N ARG A 38 -0.44 12.71 -22.04
CA ARG A 38 0.30 13.98 -22.16
C ARG A 38 1.47 13.88 -23.13
N VAL A 39 2.06 12.70 -23.30
CA VAL A 39 3.21 12.48 -24.18
C VAL A 39 2.71 12.09 -25.57
N ASN A 40 3.27 12.70 -26.60
CA ASN A 40 3.00 12.27 -27.97
C ASN A 40 3.57 10.86 -28.18
N THR A 41 2.76 9.85 -28.47
CA THR A 41 3.25 8.48 -28.71
C THR A 41 3.22 8.07 -30.18
N ILE A 42 3.25 9.03 -31.11
CA ILE A 42 3.15 8.74 -32.56
C ILE A 42 4.44 8.08 -33.09
N THR A 43 5.61 8.60 -32.74
CA THR A 43 6.88 8.05 -33.23
C THR A 43 7.48 7.02 -32.27
N THR A 44 8.33 6.14 -32.79
CA THR A 44 9.05 5.14 -31.97
C THR A 44 9.94 5.79 -30.90
N LYS A 45 10.54 6.95 -31.20
CA LYS A 45 11.39 7.69 -30.26
C LYS A 45 10.56 8.26 -29.11
N ASP A 46 9.38 8.80 -29.41
CA ASP A 46 8.53 9.40 -28.39
C ASP A 46 7.88 8.33 -27.50
N LYS A 47 7.57 7.14 -28.06
CA LYS A 47 7.18 5.96 -27.26
C LYS A 47 8.28 5.53 -26.30
N ALA A 48 9.53 5.48 -26.74
CA ALA A 48 10.66 5.15 -25.87
C ALA A 48 10.85 6.18 -24.75
N ASN A 49 10.65 7.47 -25.06
CA ASN A 49 10.67 8.53 -24.07
C ASN A 49 9.51 8.42 -23.06
N ALA A 50 8.30 8.11 -23.52
CA ALA A 50 7.14 7.89 -22.66
C ALA A 50 7.37 6.71 -21.69
N LEU A 51 7.92 5.60 -22.19
CA LEU A 51 8.28 4.44 -21.35
C LEU A 51 9.35 4.80 -20.32
N LYS A 52 10.37 5.58 -20.70
CA LYS A 52 11.39 6.04 -19.76
C LYS A 52 10.76 6.84 -18.61
N LEU A 53 9.85 7.76 -18.92
CA LEU A 53 9.14 8.54 -17.91
C LEU A 53 8.28 7.67 -16.97
N VAL A 54 7.65 6.61 -17.49
CA VAL A 54 6.92 5.64 -16.66
C VAL A 54 7.86 4.89 -15.71
N LEU A 55 9.04 4.50 -16.18
CA LEU A 55 10.04 3.79 -15.37
C LEU A 55 10.72 4.69 -14.33
N GLU A 56 10.72 6.00 -14.54
CA GLU A 56 11.23 7.01 -13.61
C GLU A 56 10.18 7.46 -12.58
N LEU A 57 8.95 6.91 -12.63
CA LEU A 57 7.95 7.17 -11.60
C LEU A 57 8.42 6.60 -10.26
N ASN A 58 8.56 7.49 -9.27
CA ASN A 58 8.89 7.11 -7.91
C ASN A 58 7.62 6.89 -7.07
N ASN A 59 7.74 5.98 -6.11
CA ASN A 59 6.73 5.78 -5.08
C ASN A 59 6.76 6.98 -4.12
N ASP A 60 5.66 7.71 -4.05
CA ASP A 60 5.49 8.85 -3.16
C ASP A 60 5.08 8.34 -1.76
N PHE A 61 5.97 7.62 -1.08
CA PHE A 61 5.77 7.17 0.29
C PHE A 61 6.68 7.92 1.28
N PRO A 62 6.14 8.43 2.40
CA PRO A 62 4.71 8.64 2.66
C PRO A 62 4.18 9.78 1.79
N ASN A 63 2.95 9.63 1.29
CA ASN A 63 2.34 10.70 0.51
C ASN A 63 1.86 11.85 1.44
N GLN A 64 1.45 12.96 0.83
CA GLN A 64 1.01 14.15 1.57
C GLN A 64 -0.29 13.95 2.37
N THR A 65 -1.04 12.88 2.13
CA THR A 65 -2.31 12.61 2.84
C THR A 65 -2.12 11.74 4.07
N ILE A 66 -0.95 11.11 4.24
CA ILE A 66 -0.59 10.37 5.46
C ILE A 66 -0.48 11.34 6.64
N GLN A 67 -1.15 11.00 7.72
CA GLN A 67 -1.20 11.81 8.94
C GLN A 67 -0.29 11.26 10.04
N SER A 68 -0.07 9.95 10.04
CA SER A 68 0.70 9.26 11.06
C SER A 68 1.58 8.18 10.45
N LEU A 69 2.75 7.96 11.03
CA LEU A 69 3.70 6.92 10.63
C LEU A 69 3.97 5.99 11.80
N LEU A 70 3.93 4.68 11.53
CA LEU A 70 4.47 3.65 12.40
C LEU A 70 5.75 3.10 11.77
N GLN A 71 6.84 3.19 12.51
CA GLN A 71 8.11 2.60 12.11
C GLN A 71 8.35 1.34 12.93
N LEU A 72 8.61 0.25 12.23
CA LEU A 72 8.96 -1.05 12.80
C LEU A 72 10.45 -1.26 12.59
N THR A 73 11.18 -1.36 13.69
CA THR A 73 12.61 -1.65 13.68
C THR A 73 12.83 -3.07 14.16
N LEU A 74 13.51 -3.86 13.34
CA LEU A 74 14.01 -5.18 13.68
C LEU A 74 15.53 -5.08 13.85
N SER A 75 16.06 -5.61 14.95
CA SER A 75 17.49 -5.64 15.23
C SER A 75 17.91 -7.06 15.57
N CYS A 76 18.99 -7.54 14.95
CA CYS A 76 19.56 -8.85 15.24
C CYS A 76 21.09 -8.80 15.12
N GLU A 77 21.79 -9.53 15.99
CA GLU A 77 23.25 -9.64 15.93
C GLU A 77 23.72 -10.40 14.68
N ASN A 78 22.88 -11.26 14.12
CA ASN A 78 23.17 -12.11 12.97
C ASN A 78 22.25 -11.74 11.78
N VAL A 79 22.87 -11.48 10.62
CA VAL A 79 22.17 -11.06 9.39
C VAL A 79 21.21 -12.14 8.89
N ASN A 80 21.57 -13.43 8.99
CA ASN A 80 20.72 -14.51 8.51
C ASN A 80 19.42 -14.60 9.33
N ASP A 81 19.53 -14.41 10.64
CA ASP A 81 18.38 -14.45 11.54
C ASP A 81 17.48 -13.23 11.29
N LEU A 82 18.07 -12.06 10.98
CA LEU A 82 17.31 -10.87 10.61
C LEU A 82 16.41 -11.10 9.40
N ASP A 83 16.91 -11.77 8.35
CA ASP A 83 16.11 -12.06 7.16
C ASP A 83 14.93 -13.01 7.46
N GLU A 84 15.12 -13.98 8.34
CA GLU A 84 14.02 -14.84 8.83
C GLU A 84 12.97 -14.02 9.60
N TRP A 85 13.41 -13.14 10.50
CA TRP A 85 12.52 -12.23 11.23
C TRP A 85 11.77 -11.28 10.31
N ILE A 86 12.41 -10.78 9.26
CA ILE A 86 11.76 -9.97 8.21
C ILE A 86 10.68 -10.79 7.49
N GLY A 87 10.97 -12.03 7.12
CA GLY A 87 10.00 -12.93 6.50
C GLY A 87 8.79 -13.18 7.40
N TRP A 88 9.04 -13.43 8.68
CA TRP A 88 8.00 -13.59 9.69
C TRP A 88 7.16 -12.31 9.84
N LEU A 89 7.81 -11.14 9.97
CA LEU A 89 7.12 -9.85 10.08
C LEU A 89 6.19 -9.61 8.88
N LYS A 90 6.67 -9.79 7.65
CA LYS A 90 5.87 -9.64 6.42
C LYS A 90 4.61 -10.51 6.44
N SER A 91 4.71 -11.74 6.95
CA SER A 91 3.55 -12.64 7.06
C SER A 91 2.48 -12.13 8.02
N ARG A 92 2.88 -11.43 9.10
CA ARG A 92 1.96 -10.90 10.12
C ARG A 92 1.40 -9.54 9.74
N LEU A 93 2.16 -8.73 9.02
CA LEU A 93 1.74 -7.40 8.55
C LEU A 93 0.46 -7.45 7.72
N ALA A 94 0.28 -8.47 6.88
CA ALA A 94 -0.95 -8.61 6.10
C ALA A 94 -2.21 -8.72 6.98
N HIS A 95 -2.13 -9.42 8.11
CA HIS A 95 -3.24 -9.52 9.05
C HIS A 95 -3.47 -8.21 9.80
N PHE A 96 -2.38 -7.59 10.27
CA PHE A 96 -2.42 -6.31 10.94
C PHE A 96 -3.07 -5.21 10.07
N MET A 97 -2.63 -5.09 8.82
CA MET A 97 -3.19 -4.11 7.88
C MET A 97 -4.68 -4.35 7.61
N ASN A 98 -5.08 -5.62 7.43
CA ASN A 98 -6.49 -5.95 7.29
C ASN A 98 -7.33 -5.58 8.53
N GLY A 99 -6.81 -5.80 9.74
CA GLY A 99 -7.47 -5.36 10.97
C GLY A 99 -7.63 -3.84 11.01
N MET A 100 -6.55 -3.10 10.71
CA MET A 100 -6.56 -1.64 10.72
C MET A 100 -7.52 -1.03 9.68
N GLU A 101 -7.63 -1.60 8.48
CA GLU A 101 -8.60 -1.13 7.50
C GLU A 101 -10.05 -1.43 7.93
N ASN A 102 -10.32 -2.66 8.34
CA ASN A 102 -11.70 -3.12 8.54
C ASN A 102 -12.28 -2.68 9.89
N GLU A 103 -11.48 -2.70 10.95
CA GLU A 103 -11.93 -2.41 12.31
C GLU A 103 -11.74 -0.92 12.64
N CYS A 104 -10.58 -0.37 12.29
CA CYS A 104 -10.20 1.00 12.62
C CYS A 104 -10.54 2.04 11.53
N HIS A 105 -11.02 1.61 10.35
CA HIS A 105 -11.38 2.49 9.22
C HIS A 105 -10.22 3.40 8.79
N LEU A 106 -9.00 2.84 8.80
CA LEU A 106 -7.80 3.53 8.37
C LEU A 106 -7.49 3.24 6.90
N ILE A 107 -7.05 4.25 6.17
CA ILE A 107 -6.35 4.11 4.89
C ILE A 107 -4.87 3.89 5.22
N ILE A 108 -4.28 2.89 4.58
CA ILE A 108 -2.91 2.43 4.87
C ILE A 108 -2.05 2.57 3.62
N GLN A 109 -0.85 3.12 3.78
CA GLN A 109 0.19 3.11 2.76
C GLN A 109 1.44 2.46 3.36
N THR A 110 2.12 1.63 2.60
CA THR A 110 3.33 0.96 3.06
C THR A 110 4.55 1.38 2.27
N GLN A 111 5.70 1.41 2.91
CA GLN A 111 6.97 1.51 2.22
C GLN A 111 7.18 0.32 1.25
N SER A 112 7.73 0.58 0.07
CA SER A 112 7.94 -0.44 -0.98
C SER A 112 9.03 -1.46 -0.64
N SER A 113 10.02 -1.05 0.16
CA SER A 113 11.17 -1.87 0.53
C SER A 113 11.50 -1.69 2.01
N ILE A 114 12.12 -2.71 2.58
CA ILE A 114 12.71 -2.64 3.91
C ILE A 114 14.10 -2.02 3.77
N GLU A 115 14.40 -1.05 4.60
CA GLU A 115 15.71 -0.39 4.64
C GLU A 115 16.61 -1.11 5.64
N TYR A 116 17.77 -1.59 5.18
CA TYR A 116 18.78 -2.16 6.05
C TYR A 116 19.73 -1.07 6.55
N GLN A 117 20.09 -1.15 7.83
CA GLN A 117 20.97 -0.22 8.51
C GLN A 117 22.04 -1.00 9.29
N SER A 118 23.03 -0.28 9.82
CA SER A 118 24.01 -0.82 10.77
C SER A 118 24.71 -2.10 10.27
N ASN A 119 25.20 -2.10 9.02
CA ASN A 119 25.80 -3.28 8.36
C ASN A 119 24.86 -4.51 8.29
N ASN A 120 23.57 -4.28 8.00
CA ASN A 120 22.52 -5.30 7.88
C ASN A 120 22.18 -6.03 9.18
N THR A 121 22.49 -5.44 10.34
CA THR A 121 22.04 -5.93 11.65
C THR A 121 20.73 -5.30 12.08
N GLU A 122 20.30 -4.24 11.41
CA GLU A 122 19.03 -3.56 11.64
C GLU A 122 18.24 -3.41 10.35
N ALA A 123 16.92 -3.51 10.46
CA ALA A 123 15.99 -3.34 9.36
C ALA A 123 14.82 -2.46 9.81
N LEU A 124 14.49 -1.47 8.98
CA LEU A 124 13.43 -0.51 9.21
C LEU A 124 12.33 -0.69 8.17
N TYR A 125 11.08 -0.70 8.64
CA TYR A 125 9.90 -0.73 7.79
C TYR A 125 8.85 0.27 8.27
N SER A 126 8.39 1.14 7.37
CA SER A 126 7.45 2.20 7.70
C SER A 126 6.06 1.95 7.13
N ILE A 127 5.03 2.26 7.93
CA ILE A 127 3.61 2.15 7.58
C ILE A 127 2.96 3.50 7.86
N GLY A 128 2.37 4.09 6.82
CA GLY A 128 1.59 5.32 6.89
C GLY A 128 0.11 5.03 7.13
N PHE A 129 -0.52 5.85 7.96
CA PHE A 129 -1.94 5.82 8.24
C PHE A 129 -2.61 7.16 7.94
N GLN A 130 -3.81 7.08 7.42
CA GLN A 130 -4.73 8.19 7.22
C GLN A 130 -6.12 7.77 7.71
N LEU A 131 -6.82 8.67 8.40
CA LEU A 131 -8.21 8.41 8.80
C LEU A 131 -9.15 8.48 7.60
N ASN A 132 -10.03 7.49 7.44
CA ASN A 132 -11.14 7.59 6.50
C ASN A 132 -12.28 8.42 7.12
N GLN A 133 -12.21 9.74 6.93
CA GLN A 133 -13.21 10.67 7.48
C GLN A 133 -14.63 10.39 6.98
N GLU A 134 -14.79 9.94 5.74
CA GLU A 134 -16.08 9.63 5.13
C GLU A 134 -16.76 8.46 5.86
N LEU A 135 -16.05 7.35 6.07
CA LEU A 135 -16.54 6.18 6.82
C LEU A 135 -16.88 6.52 8.28
N ILE A 136 -16.04 7.31 8.94
CA ILE A 136 -16.30 7.76 10.32
C ILE A 136 -17.58 8.62 10.38
N SER A 137 -17.78 9.51 9.41
CA SER A 137 -18.96 10.37 9.35
C SER A 137 -20.26 9.60 9.09
N GLN A 138 -20.22 8.56 8.25
CA GLN A 138 -21.37 7.68 7.99
C GLN A 138 -21.81 6.91 9.26
N LYS A 139 -20.86 6.53 10.11
CA LYS A 139 -21.16 5.90 11.41
C LYS A 139 -21.68 6.87 12.47
N ARG A 140 -21.25 8.15 12.45
CA ARG A 140 -21.82 9.19 13.34
C ARG A 140 -23.28 9.49 13.05
N ASN A 141 -23.72 9.40 11.80
CA ASN A 141 -25.13 9.56 11.45
C ASN A 141 -26.00 8.47 12.11
N PHE A 142 -25.46 7.26 12.34
CA PHE A 142 -26.17 6.22 13.08
C PHE A 142 -26.35 6.59 14.57
N THR A 143 -25.33 7.20 15.19
CA THR A 143 -25.41 7.73 16.56
C THR A 143 -26.43 8.87 16.67
N TYR A 144 -26.44 9.78 15.69
CA TYR A 144 -27.39 10.89 15.64
C TYR A 144 -28.85 10.45 15.44
N PHE A 145 -29.08 9.33 14.73
CA PHE A 145 -30.42 8.74 14.60
C PHE A 145 -30.88 8.01 15.87
N LEU A 146 -29.96 7.40 16.63
CA LEU A 146 -30.27 6.79 17.93
C LEU A 146 -30.60 7.85 19.00
N ASP A 147 -29.88 8.97 19.02
CA ASP A 147 -30.14 10.09 19.95
C ASP A 147 -31.48 10.81 19.68
N LYS A 148 -32.07 10.64 18.50
CA LYS A 148 -33.42 11.15 18.15
C LYS A 148 -34.54 10.16 18.43
N LEU A 149 -34.22 8.91 18.73
CA LEU A 149 -35.18 7.82 19.00
C LEU A 149 -35.35 7.55 20.50
N LEU A 150 -34.51 8.15 21.35
CA LEU A 150 -34.65 8.24 22.81
C LEU A 150 -35.24 9.59 23.21
#